data_AF-A0A957G275-F1
#
_entry.id   AF-A0A957G275-F1
#
_cell.length_a   1.000
_cell.length_b   1.000
_cell.length_c   1.000
_cell.angle_alpha   90.00
_cell.angle_beta   90.00
_cell.angle_gamma   90.00
#
_symmetry.space_group_name_H-M   'P 1'
#
loop_
_entity.id
_entity.type
_entity.pdbx_description
1 polymer ?
#
loop_
_entity_poly.entity_id
_entity_poly.type
_entity_poly.pdbx_seq_one_letter_code
_entity_poly.pdbx_strand_id
1 'polypeptide(L)'
;MSDETKWVSFETTMLAFGNNAGIEIPEEVLAELDAGKRPNLMVRVNGYEYQNTPGVMDGKVMLSFSAEHRRNTGLQGGDEIQVELALATAPREVEMPAAFREALQSSGTEAFFDALSNSLQRYHCDLINGAKTEETRQRRIEKAIDLFKAGKKR
;
A
#
# COMPACT_ATOMS: atom_id res chain seq x y z
N MET A 1 -12.54 -15.18 -15.57
CA MET A 1 -13.82 -14.66 -15.07
C MET A 1 -13.48 -13.37 -14.39
N SER A 2 -14.02 -12.25 -14.85
CA SER A 2 -13.63 -10.92 -14.39
C SER A 2 -13.96 -10.82 -12.90
N ASP A 3 -12.94 -10.73 -12.04
CA ASP A 3 -13.14 -10.35 -10.64
C ASP A 3 -13.64 -8.91 -10.63
N GLU A 4 -14.97 -8.74 -10.68
CA GLU A 4 -15.58 -7.46 -10.38
C GLU A 4 -15.18 -7.09 -8.95
N THR A 5 -14.40 -6.02 -8.83
CA THR A 5 -13.99 -5.49 -7.54
C THR A 5 -15.26 -5.09 -6.78
N LYS A 6 -15.57 -5.79 -5.68
CA LYS A 6 -16.69 -5.44 -4.82
C LYS A 6 -16.38 -4.14 -4.09
N TRP A 7 -17.19 -3.12 -4.35
CA TRP A 7 -17.18 -1.85 -3.63
C TRP A 7 -18.33 -1.80 -2.63
N VAL A 8 -18.04 -1.34 -1.43
CA VAL A 8 -19.03 -1.06 -0.37
C VAL A 8 -18.97 0.43 -0.06
N SER A 9 -20.13 1.08 -0.06
CA SER A 9 -20.24 2.54 0.11
C SER A 9 -20.94 2.90 1.41
N PHE A 10 -20.50 3.98 2.03
CA PHE A 10 -21.15 4.56 3.21
C PHE A 10 -20.88 6.07 3.29
N GLU A 11 -21.78 6.78 3.95
CA GLU A 11 -21.63 8.21 4.25
C GLU A 11 -21.17 8.37 5.70
N THR A 12 -20.30 9.36 5.93
CA THR A 12 -19.80 9.66 7.27
C THR A 12 -19.24 11.09 7.33
N THR A 13 -18.75 11.47 8.51
CA THR A 13 -18.05 12.73 8.72
C THR A 13 -16.55 12.47 8.88
N MET A 14 -15.73 13.26 8.19
CA MET A 14 -14.28 13.25 8.39
C MET A 14 -13.95 13.67 9.83
N LEU A 15 -13.30 12.80 10.61
CA LEU A 15 -12.92 13.10 11.99
C LEU A 15 -11.64 13.94 12.05
N ALA A 16 -11.55 14.84 13.02
CA ALA A 16 -10.36 15.65 13.30
C ALA A 16 -9.66 15.20 14.58
N PHE A 17 -8.34 15.06 14.52
CA PHE A 17 -7.47 14.73 15.66
C PHE A 17 -6.28 15.71 15.70
N GLY A 18 -6.52 16.92 16.20
CA GLY A 18 -5.56 18.01 16.10
C GLY A 18 -5.25 18.32 14.63
N ASN A 19 -3.98 18.15 14.23
CA ASN A 19 -3.57 18.35 12.83
C ASN A 19 -3.88 17.17 11.90
N ASN A 20 -4.37 16.04 12.43
CA ASN A 20 -4.68 14.85 11.65
C ASN A 20 -6.16 14.76 11.33
N ALA A 21 -6.49 14.04 10.26
CA ALA A 21 -7.86 13.69 9.92
C ALA A 21 -7.96 12.19 9.64
N GLY A 22 -9.15 11.62 9.84
CA GLY A 22 -9.39 10.22 9.57
C GLY A 22 -10.87 9.87 9.43
N ILE A 23 -11.11 8.67 8.96
CA ILE A 23 -12.44 8.13 8.66
C ILE A 23 -12.61 6.86 9.48
N GLU A 24 -13.64 6.80 10.31
CA GLU A 24 -14.02 5.56 10.99
C GLU A 24 -14.71 4.64 9.98
N ILE A 25 -14.24 3.39 9.88
CA ILE A 25 -14.91 2.36 9.08
C ILE A 25 -15.89 1.61 9.99
N PRO A 26 -17.19 1.63 9.72
CA PRO A 26 -18.15 0.81 10.46
C PRO A 26 -17.85 -0.69 10.36
N GLU A 27 -18.13 -1.45 11.42
CA GLU A 27 -17.83 -2.89 11.45
C GLU A 27 -18.63 -3.65 10.39
N GLU A 28 -19.86 -3.22 10.11
CA GLU A 28 -20.73 -3.77 9.08
C GLU A 28 -20.14 -3.62 7.66
N VAL A 29 -19.43 -2.52 7.38
CA VAL A 29 -18.76 -2.30 6.10
C VAL A 29 -17.58 -3.27 5.92
N LEU A 30 -16.82 -3.53 6.99
CA LEU A 30 -15.74 -4.52 6.97
C LEU A 30 -16.27 -5.94 6.85
N ALA A 31 -17.36 -6.26 7.54
CA ALA A 31 -18.03 -7.54 7.43
C ALA A 31 -18.56 -7.78 6.00
N GLU A 32 -19.11 -6.75 5.36
CA GLU A 32 -19.56 -6.84 3.97
C GLU A 32 -18.40 -7.08 2.99
N LEU A 33 -17.22 -6.52 3.25
CA LEU A 33 -16.00 -6.79 2.49
C LEU A 33 -15.35 -8.15 2.79
N ASP A 34 -15.91 -8.94 3.71
CA ASP A 34 -15.31 -10.18 4.25
C ASP A 34 -13.86 -9.97 4.70
N ALA A 35 -13.63 -8.84 5.37
CA ALA A 35 -12.31 -8.32 5.70
C ALA A 35 -12.04 -8.33 7.20
N GLY A 36 -10.80 -8.65 7.59
CA GLY A 36 -10.34 -8.48 8.98
C GLY A 36 -10.22 -6.99 9.39
N LYS A 37 -9.62 -6.70 10.55
CA LYS A 37 -9.52 -5.31 11.07
C LYS A 37 -8.49 -4.42 10.37
N ARG A 38 -7.60 -4.98 9.55
CA ARG A 38 -6.52 -4.25 8.87
C ARG A 38 -6.34 -4.69 7.41
N PRO A 39 -7.39 -4.64 6.59
CA PRO A 39 -7.29 -5.03 5.19
C PRO A 39 -6.53 -3.96 4.39
N ASN A 40 -5.89 -4.37 3.30
CA ASN A 40 -5.42 -3.40 2.32
C ASN A 40 -6.64 -2.93 1.50
N LEU A 41 -6.89 -1.62 1.48
CA LEU A 41 -8.09 -1.05 0.86
C LEU A 41 -7.74 -0.14 -0.30
N MET A 42 -8.53 -0.24 -1.37
CA MET A 42 -8.76 0.87 -2.28
C MET A 42 -9.86 1.73 -1.67
N VAL A 43 -9.62 3.02 -1.58
CA VAL A 43 -10.50 4.00 -0.92
C VAL A 43 -10.84 5.08 -1.92
N ARG A 44 -12.13 5.40 -2.06
CA ARG A 44 -12.59 6.61 -2.73
C ARG A 44 -13.29 7.51 -1.74
N VAL A 45 -12.92 8.77 -1.71
CA VAL A 45 -13.58 9.80 -0.90
C VAL A 45 -14.04 10.91 -1.84
N ASN A 46 -15.35 11.07 -2.01
CA ASN A 46 -15.95 12.00 -2.98
C ASN A 46 -15.30 11.88 -4.39
N GLY A 47 -15.03 10.65 -4.82
CA GLY A 47 -14.38 10.34 -6.11
C GLY A 47 -12.85 10.45 -6.13
N TYR A 48 -12.20 10.92 -5.06
CA TYR A 48 -10.74 10.90 -4.94
C TYR A 48 -10.23 9.53 -4.48
N GLU A 49 -9.48 8.85 -5.33
CA GLU A 49 -9.02 7.48 -5.10
C GLU A 49 -7.59 7.42 -4.52
N TYR A 50 -7.40 6.58 -3.51
CA TYR A 50 -6.09 6.26 -2.94
C TYR A 50 -6.12 4.87 -2.28
N GLN A 51 -4.93 4.31 -1.99
CA GLN A 51 -4.81 3.06 -1.24
C GLN A 51 -4.35 3.31 0.19
N ASN A 52 -4.89 2.56 1.14
CA ASN A 52 -4.54 2.70 2.55
C ASN A 52 -4.78 1.37 3.29
N THR A 53 -4.01 1.14 4.36
CA THR A 53 -4.28 0.07 5.33
C THR A 53 -4.71 0.74 6.64
N PRO A 54 -5.95 0.49 7.11
CA PRO A 54 -6.45 1.16 8.30
C PRO A 54 -5.72 0.69 9.55
N GLY A 55 -5.67 1.59 10.53
CA GLY A 55 -5.24 1.30 11.90
C GLY A 55 -6.42 0.88 12.78
N VAL A 56 -6.11 0.43 14.00
CA VAL A 56 -7.12 0.23 15.05
C VAL A 56 -6.79 1.19 16.18
N MET A 57 -7.75 2.00 16.58
CA MET A 57 -7.64 3.00 17.66
C MET A 57 -8.87 2.87 18.56
N ASP A 58 -8.65 2.56 19.84
CA ASP A 58 -9.73 2.33 20.83
C ASP A 58 -10.83 1.37 20.37
N GLY A 59 -10.42 0.27 19.73
CA GLY A 59 -11.32 -0.75 19.20
C GLY A 59 -11.93 -0.41 17.83
N LYS A 60 -11.87 0.85 17.40
CA LYS A 60 -12.40 1.34 16.13
C LYS A 60 -11.38 1.20 15.00
N VAL A 61 -11.86 0.88 13.80
CA VAL A 61 -11.01 0.79 12.60
C VAL A 61 -10.99 2.14 11.91
N MET A 62 -9.79 2.68 11.70
CA MET A 62 -9.57 4.06 11.28
C MET A 62 -8.72 4.14 10.02
N LEU A 63 -9.23 4.82 8.99
CA LEU A 63 -8.46 5.24 7.82
C LEU A 63 -7.85 6.60 8.07
N SER A 64 -6.55 6.72 7.82
CA SER A 64 -5.88 8.03 7.83
C SER A 64 -6.21 8.81 6.56
N PHE A 65 -6.53 10.09 6.72
CA PHE A 65 -6.65 11.03 5.61
C PHE A 65 -5.53 12.07 5.72
N SER A 66 -4.45 11.79 4.99
CA SER A 66 -3.17 12.51 5.13
C SER A 66 -3.31 14.01 4.81
N ALA A 67 -2.35 14.82 5.26
CA ALA A 67 -2.28 16.23 4.88
C ALA A 67 -2.15 16.42 3.36
N GLU A 68 -1.58 15.45 2.64
CA GLU A 68 -1.49 15.49 1.18
C GLU A 68 -2.86 15.29 0.53
N HIS A 69 -3.63 14.27 0.95
CA HIS A 69 -4.97 14.05 0.41
C HIS A 69 -5.89 15.25 0.68
N ARG A 70 -5.83 15.82 1.89
CA ARG A 70 -6.56 17.06 2.23
C ARG A 70 -6.20 18.24 1.33
N ARG A 71 -4.91 18.44 1.01
CA ARG A 71 -4.51 19.49 0.07
C ARG A 71 -5.04 19.24 -1.35
N ASN A 72 -5.10 17.97 -1.78
CA ASN A 72 -5.56 17.61 -3.12
C ASN A 72 -7.09 17.70 -3.26
N THR A 73 -7.84 17.43 -2.20
CA THR A 73 -9.32 17.41 -2.23
C THR A 73 -9.95 18.66 -1.65
N GLY A 74 -9.23 19.43 -0.84
CA GLY A 74 -9.78 20.53 -0.05
C GLY A 74 -10.58 20.08 1.19
N LEU A 75 -10.71 18.77 1.42
CA LEU A 75 -11.48 18.23 2.55
C LEU A 75 -10.76 18.45 3.88
N GLN A 76 -11.53 18.65 4.93
CA GLN A 76 -11.10 18.88 6.30
C GLN A 76 -11.94 18.07 7.28
N GLY A 77 -11.51 18.04 8.55
CA GLY A 77 -12.32 17.43 9.60
C GLY A 77 -13.60 18.21 9.83
N GLY A 78 -14.72 17.49 9.99
CA GLY A 78 -16.07 18.02 10.06
C GLY A 78 -16.85 17.94 8.74
N ASP A 79 -16.18 17.68 7.62
CA ASP A 79 -16.87 17.57 6.33
C ASP A 79 -17.66 16.26 6.23
N GLU A 80 -18.87 16.35 5.66
CA GLU A 80 -19.63 15.18 5.22
C GLU A 80 -19.00 14.62 3.94
N ILE A 81 -18.78 13.31 3.93
CA ILE A 81 -18.08 12.61 2.86
C ILE A 81 -18.83 11.33 2.48
N GLN A 82 -18.80 11.03 1.19
CA GLN A 82 -19.14 9.72 0.66
C GLN A 82 -17.85 8.90 0.50
N VAL A 83 -17.85 7.71 1.09
CA VAL A 83 -16.70 6.81 1.08
C VAL A 83 -17.08 5.52 0.38
N GLU A 84 -16.25 5.09 -0.56
CA GLU A 84 -16.33 3.77 -1.19
C GLU A 84 -15.07 3.00 -0.85
N LEU A 85 -15.22 1.74 -0.43
CA LEU A 85 -14.13 0.85 -0.08
C LEU A 85 -14.19 -0.42 -0.90
N ALA A 86 -13.03 -0.88 -1.34
CA ALA A 86 -12.85 -2.21 -1.89
C ALA A 86 -11.55 -2.82 -1.35
N LEU A 87 -11.48 -4.15 -1.32
CA LEU A 87 -10.21 -4.82 -1.06
C LEU A 87 -9.24 -4.52 -2.20
N ALA A 88 -8.08 -3.96 -1.86
CA ALA A 88 -6.98 -3.81 -2.81
C ALA A 88 -6.32 -5.18 -3.00
N THR A 89 -6.99 -6.06 -3.75
CA THR A 89 -6.56 -7.42 -4.13
C THR A 89 -5.66 -7.43 -5.35
N ALA A 90 -5.62 -6.34 -6.11
CA ALA A 90 -4.68 -6.18 -7.21
C ALA A 90 -3.26 -6.31 -6.65
N PRO A 91 -2.47 -7.33 -7.04
CA PRO A 91 -1.04 -7.25 -6.84
C PRO A 91 -0.62 -5.97 -7.57
N ARG A 92 -0.10 -4.97 -6.85
CA ARG A 92 0.65 -3.91 -7.51
C ARG A 92 1.73 -4.65 -8.28
N GLU A 93 1.61 -4.75 -9.60
CA GLU A 93 2.65 -5.35 -10.43
C GLU A 93 3.88 -4.50 -10.21
N VAL A 94 4.78 -5.02 -9.40
CA VAL A 94 6.08 -4.44 -9.21
C VAL A 94 6.86 -4.84 -10.44
N GLU A 95 7.12 -3.88 -11.32
CA GLU A 95 7.97 -4.15 -12.48
C GLU A 95 9.37 -4.52 -11.97
N MET A 96 9.67 -5.82 -12.02
CA MET A 96 10.97 -6.34 -11.64
C MET A 96 11.99 -5.91 -12.71
N PRO A 97 13.00 -5.09 -12.36
CA PRO A 97 14.01 -4.64 -13.32
C PRO A 97 14.74 -5.85 -13.92
N ALA A 98 14.92 -5.88 -15.24
CA ALA A 98 15.62 -6.98 -15.92
C ALA A 98 17.03 -7.21 -15.33
N ALA A 99 17.79 -6.14 -15.11
CA ALA A 99 19.12 -6.20 -14.49
C ALA A 99 19.10 -6.78 -13.07
N PHE A 100 18.01 -6.56 -12.31
CA PHE A 100 17.89 -7.14 -10.97
C PHE A 100 17.59 -8.64 -11.04
N ARG A 101 16.75 -9.08 -11.99
CA ARG A 101 16.51 -10.51 -12.25
C ARG A 101 17.79 -11.23 -12.66
N GLU A 102 18.55 -10.65 -13.58
CA GLU A 102 19.84 -11.20 -14.02
C GLU A 102 20.84 -11.29 -12.85
N ALA A 103 20.88 -10.28 -11.98
CA ALA A 103 21.75 -10.28 -10.81
C ALA A 103 21.35 -11.35 -9.79
N LEU A 104 20.05 -11.55 -9.53
CA LEU A 104 19.52 -12.60 -8.65
C LEU A 104 19.85 -14.00 -9.16
N GLN A 105 19.75 -14.23 -10.47
CA GLN A 105 20.09 -15.49 -11.11
C GLN A 105 21.60 -15.73 -11.04
N SER A 106 22.40 -14.72 -11.37
CA SER A 106 23.87 -14.80 -11.34
C SER A 106 24.44 -15.02 -9.95
N SER A 107 23.76 -14.51 -8.91
CA SER A 107 24.18 -14.66 -7.51
C SER A 107 23.64 -15.91 -6.84
N GLY A 108 22.66 -16.60 -7.43
CA GLY A 108 21.93 -17.71 -6.83
C GLY A 108 21.00 -17.30 -5.68
N THR A 109 20.57 -16.03 -5.61
CA THR A 109 19.71 -15.53 -4.51
C THR A 109 18.22 -15.42 -4.88
N GLU A 110 17.82 -15.90 -6.06
CA GLU A 110 16.43 -15.88 -6.56
C GLU A 110 15.45 -16.52 -5.56
N ALA A 111 15.74 -17.74 -5.08
CA ALA A 111 14.88 -18.42 -4.11
C ALA A 111 14.72 -17.65 -2.77
N PHE A 112 15.75 -16.91 -2.34
CA PHE A 112 15.65 -16.07 -1.15
C PHE A 112 14.73 -14.87 -1.39
N PHE A 113 14.85 -14.24 -2.56
CA PHE A 113 13.96 -13.15 -2.98
C PHE A 113 12.51 -13.62 -3.10
N ASP A 114 12.27 -14.77 -3.71
CA ASP A 114 10.94 -15.37 -3.87
C ASP A 114 10.28 -15.72 -2.54
N ALA A 115 11.07 -16.05 -1.51
CA ALA A 115 10.59 -16.31 -0.16
C ALA A 115 10.30 -15.03 0.68
N LEU A 116 10.63 -13.84 0.17
CA LEU A 116 10.26 -12.58 0.82
C LEU A 116 8.75 -12.34 0.74
N SER A 117 8.21 -11.54 1.66
CA SER A 117 6.82 -11.07 1.50
C SER A 117 6.70 -10.15 0.30
N ASN A 118 5.51 -10.09 -0.32
CA ASN A 118 5.22 -9.20 -1.46
C ASN A 118 5.64 -7.75 -1.20
N SER A 119 5.51 -7.25 0.04
CA SER A 119 5.95 -5.90 0.42
C SER A 119 7.47 -5.73 0.43
N LEU A 120 8.23 -6.77 0.78
CA LEU A 120 9.69 -6.75 0.75
C LEU A 120 10.22 -6.92 -0.68
N GLN A 121 9.63 -7.80 -1.49
CA GLN A 121 9.96 -7.90 -2.92
C GLN A 121 9.75 -6.54 -3.61
N ARG A 122 8.61 -5.90 -3.33
CA ARG A 122 8.30 -4.55 -3.80
C ARG A 122 9.32 -3.51 -3.36
N TYR A 123 9.64 -3.48 -2.07
CA TYR A 123 10.62 -2.52 -1.52
C TYR A 123 11.94 -2.52 -2.31
N HIS A 124 12.48 -3.70 -2.63
CA HIS A 124 13.73 -3.81 -3.38
C HIS A 124 13.58 -3.33 -4.83
N CYS A 125 12.52 -3.74 -5.52
CA CYS A 125 12.29 -3.31 -6.90
C CYS A 125 11.99 -1.81 -7.00
N ASP A 126 11.16 -1.24 -6.12
CA ASP A 126 10.84 0.20 -6.08
C ASP A 126 12.09 1.03 -5.81
N LEU A 127 12.97 0.56 -4.93
CA LEU A 127 14.28 1.18 -4.72
C LEU A 127 15.09 1.20 -6.01
N ILE A 128 15.14 0.11 -6.76
CA ILE A 128 15.94 0.03 -7.99
C ILE A 128 15.31 0.86 -9.11
N ASN A 129 13.99 0.78 -9.31
CA ASN A 129 13.24 1.56 -10.30
C ASN A 129 13.31 3.07 -10.04
N GLY A 130 13.25 3.49 -8.77
CA GLY A 130 13.36 4.89 -8.38
C GLY A 130 14.76 5.49 -8.54
N ALA A 131 15.75 4.77 -9.07
CA ALA A 131 17.07 5.30 -9.35
C ALA A 131 17.09 6.12 -10.65
N LYS A 132 17.54 7.37 -10.57
CA LYS A 132 17.64 8.27 -11.75
C LYS A 132 18.88 8.02 -12.60
N THR A 133 19.93 7.42 -12.03
CA THR A 133 21.18 7.11 -12.73
C THR A 133 21.44 5.61 -12.72
N GLU A 134 22.11 5.11 -13.77
CA GLU A 134 22.49 3.71 -13.88
C GLU A 134 23.42 3.27 -12.74
N GLU A 135 24.39 4.11 -12.39
CA GLU A 135 25.29 3.86 -11.25
C GLU A 135 24.52 3.65 -9.93
N THR A 136 23.49 4.47 -9.66
CA THR A 136 22.67 4.32 -8.45
C THR A 136 21.85 3.04 -8.50
N ARG A 137 21.32 2.69 -9.69
CA ARG A 137 20.56 1.46 -9.91
C ARG A 137 21.43 0.24 -9.59
N GLN A 138 22.65 0.23 -10.11
CA GLN A 138 23.56 -0.90 -9.96
C GLN A 138 24.06 -1.08 -8.53
N ARG A 139 24.41 0.02 -7.85
CA ARG A 139 24.74 -0.03 -6.41
C ARG A 139 23.58 -0.55 -5.56
N ARG A 140 22.33 -0.24 -5.91
CA ARG A 140 21.14 -0.75 -5.20
C ARG A 140 20.93 -2.24 -5.45
N ILE A 141 21.16 -2.71 -6.68
CA ILE A 141 21.14 -4.14 -7.03
C ILE A 141 22.21 -4.89 -6.23
N GLU A 142 23.46 -4.46 -6.28
CA GLU A 142 24.57 -5.11 -5.56
C GLU A 142 24.29 -5.20 -4.06
N LYS A 143 23.80 -4.10 -3.46
CA LYS A 143 23.42 -4.08 -2.05
C LYS A 143 22.31 -5.09 -1.71
N ALA A 144 21.31 -5.24 -2.58
CA ALA A 144 20.25 -6.22 -2.37
C ALA A 144 20.80 -7.66 -2.43
N ILE A 145 21.66 -7.94 -3.41
CA ILE A 145 22.33 -9.25 -3.54
C ILE A 145 23.17 -9.57 -2.29
N ASP A 146 23.96 -8.62 -1.79
CA ASP A 146 24.78 -8.82 -0.59
C ASP A 146 23.93 -9.10 0.66
N LEU A 147 22.80 -8.41 0.80
CA LEU A 147 21.85 -8.68 1.88
C LEU A 147 21.31 -10.11 1.80
N PHE A 148 20.91 -10.57 0.60
CA PHE A 148 20.33 -11.89 0.41
C PHE A 148 21.36 -13.00 0.63
N LYS A 149 22.60 -12.82 0.18
CA LYS A 149 23.73 -13.73 0.50
C LYS A 149 23.98 -13.82 2.00
N ALA A 150 23.75 -12.73 2.73
CA ALA A 150 23.85 -12.69 4.20
C ALA A 150 22.58 -13.16 4.93
N GLY A 151 21.54 -13.62 4.21
CA GLY A 151 20.26 -14.04 4.79
C GLY A 151 19.43 -12.90 5.37
N LYS A 152 19.72 -11.65 5.00
CA LYS A 152 19.05 -10.44 5.51
C LYS A 152 18.01 -9.95 4.51
N LYS A 153 16.84 -9.57 5.03
CA LYS A 153 15.69 -9.14 4.20
C LYS A 153 15.72 -7.66 3.82
N ARG A 154 16.44 -6.82 4.58
CA ARG A 154 16.60 -5.37 4.39
C ARG A 154 17.84 -4.86 5.13
#